data_AF-A0A4P9Y9E4-F1
#
_entry.id   AF-A0A4P9Y9E4-F1
#
_cell.length_a   1.000
_cell.length_b   1.000
_cell.length_c   1.000
_cell.angle_alpha   90.00
_cell.angle_beta   90.00
_cell.angle_gamma   90.00
#
_symmetry.space_group_name_H-M   'P 1'
#
loop_
_entity.id
_entity.type
_entity.pdbx_description
1 polymer ?
#
loop_
_entity_poly.entity_id
_entity_poly.type
_entity_poly.pdbx_seq_one_letter_code
_entity_poly.pdbx_strand_id
1 'polypeptide(L)'
;MFSRQISGIAGFLVAGLLLVSSVQTVDARCAKVNVRKEIRDLSRPEFDKFIAAIKKLKSGPSPTPYDKFAELHLRYQIDIHNGAMFFPWHRKFILEFERELQKMDPSVTLPYWQWSADADYPHNSPVLQPTMMGGNAFGGCLNNGPFAGWMRPYPAPGCLVRGYNLGATIGSFFAPRLISLFTSRATSYDEFRASIELGPHPGPHVGIGFDMTGMNAPADPMFFLHHGYIDKIWYDWQ
;
A
#
# COMPACT_ATOMS: atom_id res chain seq x y z
N MET A 1 60.94 18.47 73.72
CA MET A 1 60.39 17.19 73.23
C MET A 1 59.30 17.52 72.23
N PHE A 2 59.59 17.33 70.94
CA PHE A 2 58.78 17.83 69.83
C PHE A 2 57.58 16.92 69.55
N SER A 3 56.39 17.52 69.53
CA SER A 3 55.15 16.96 68.97
C SER A 3 55.24 16.91 67.45
N ARG A 4 54.89 15.76 66.85
CA ARG A 4 54.62 15.62 65.41
C ARG A 4 53.23 15.02 65.22
N GLN A 5 52.36 15.81 64.58
CA GLN A 5 51.09 15.39 64.01
C GLN A 5 51.31 14.38 62.87
N ILE A 6 50.43 13.38 62.77
CA ILE A 6 50.15 12.68 61.51
C ILE A 6 48.63 12.53 61.39
N SER A 7 48.09 13.18 60.36
CA SER A 7 46.70 13.11 59.91
C SER A 7 46.40 11.76 59.26
N GLY A 8 45.27 11.15 59.60
CA GLY A 8 44.71 9.96 58.97
C GLY A 8 43.33 10.25 58.37
N ILE A 9 43.17 9.92 57.10
CA ILE A 9 42.08 10.30 56.18
C ILE A 9 40.74 9.66 56.58
N ALA A 10 39.68 10.47 56.67
CA ALA A 10 38.29 10.00 56.78
C ALA A 10 37.77 9.56 55.40
N GLY A 11 37.46 8.28 55.24
CA GLY A 11 36.80 7.74 54.05
C GLY A 11 35.32 8.08 54.05
N PHE A 12 34.87 8.87 53.06
CA PHE A 12 33.45 9.07 52.79
C PHE A 12 32.92 7.89 51.96
N LEU A 13 32.06 7.08 52.57
CA LEU A 13 31.21 6.12 51.86
C LEU A 13 30.09 6.88 51.16
N VAL A 14 30.21 7.07 49.84
CA VAL A 14 29.11 7.55 49.00
C VAL A 14 28.18 6.35 48.75
N ALA A 15 27.06 6.30 49.46
CA ALA A 15 25.98 5.38 49.16
C ALA A 15 25.34 5.79 47.81
N GLY A 16 25.74 5.12 46.73
CA GLY A 16 25.10 5.28 45.43
C GLY A 16 23.68 4.71 45.48
N LEU A 17 22.68 5.59 45.45
CA LEU A 17 21.28 5.20 45.25
C LEU A 17 21.15 4.62 43.83
N LEU A 18 21.07 3.30 43.71
CA LEU A 18 20.69 2.63 42.47
C LEU A 18 19.19 2.87 42.24
N LEU A 19 18.87 3.87 41.41
CA LEU A 19 17.53 4.03 40.86
C LEU A 19 17.28 2.87 39.88
N VAL A 20 16.62 1.83 40.37
CA VAL A 20 16.07 0.78 39.52
C VAL A 20 14.85 1.37 38.82
N SER A 21 15.05 1.92 37.63
CA SER A 21 13.94 2.32 36.76
C SER A 21 13.17 1.06 36.36
N SER A 22 11.96 0.90 36.87
CA SER A 22 11.04 -0.13 36.40
C SER A 22 10.78 0.10 34.92
N VAL A 23 11.28 -0.79 34.06
CA VAL A 23 10.91 -0.82 32.65
C VAL A 23 9.43 -1.18 32.58
N GLN A 24 8.58 -0.18 32.36
CA GLN A 24 7.17 -0.43 32.07
C GLN A 24 7.09 -1.10 30.71
N THR A 25 6.69 -2.36 30.69
CA THR A 25 6.30 -3.05 29.46
C THR A 25 5.05 -2.37 28.94
N VAL A 26 5.19 -1.48 27.95
CA VAL A 26 4.05 -0.92 27.23
C VAL A 26 3.44 -2.07 26.43
N ASP A 27 2.25 -2.52 26.84
CA ASP A 27 1.46 -3.46 26.04
C ASP A 27 1.01 -2.71 24.77
N ALA A 28 1.82 -2.79 23.71
CA ALA A 28 1.64 -2.07 22.46
C ALA A 28 0.51 -2.66 21.59
N ARG A 29 -0.61 -3.03 22.22
CA ARG A 29 -1.80 -3.51 21.50
C ARG A 29 -2.53 -2.33 20.89
N CYS A 30 -2.78 -2.41 19.59
CA CYS A 30 -3.61 -1.42 18.91
C CYS A 30 -5.01 -1.39 19.53
N ALA A 31 -5.50 -0.22 19.91
CA ALA A 31 -6.84 -0.05 20.49
C ALA A 31 -7.97 -0.48 19.53
N LYS A 32 -7.72 -0.39 18.22
CA LYS A 32 -8.59 -0.89 17.16
C LYS A 32 -7.74 -1.49 16.04
N VAL A 33 -8.10 -2.70 15.62
CA VAL A 33 -7.50 -3.37 14.47
C VAL A 33 -8.55 -3.41 13.35
N ASN A 34 -8.26 -2.76 12.23
CA ASN A 34 -9.09 -2.86 11.03
C ASN A 34 -8.71 -4.11 10.24
N VAL A 35 -9.68 -4.77 9.61
CA VAL A 35 -9.46 -5.95 8.76
C VAL A 35 -9.65 -5.56 7.31
N ARG A 36 -8.58 -5.59 6.52
CA ARG A 36 -8.67 -5.45 5.06
C ARG A 36 -9.21 -6.74 4.46
N LYS A 37 -10.32 -6.64 3.74
CA LYS A 37 -10.96 -7.77 3.06
C LYS A 37 -10.52 -7.85 1.60
N GLU A 38 -10.59 -9.05 1.01
CA GLU A 38 -10.58 -9.16 -0.44
C GLU A 38 -11.81 -8.41 -1.00
N ILE A 39 -11.65 -7.67 -2.09
CA ILE A 39 -12.70 -6.77 -2.59
C ILE A 39 -13.99 -7.51 -2.98
N ARG A 40 -13.92 -8.77 -3.41
CA ARG A 40 -15.07 -9.63 -3.73
C ARG A 40 -15.80 -10.13 -2.49
N ASP A 41 -15.16 -10.08 -1.33
CA ASP A 41 -15.77 -10.43 -0.04
C ASP A 41 -16.47 -9.24 0.63
N LEU A 42 -16.39 -8.04 0.02
CA LEU A 42 -17.19 -6.91 0.46
C LEU A 42 -18.66 -7.15 0.16
N SER A 43 -19.52 -6.91 1.16
CA SER A 43 -20.94 -6.76 0.91
C SER A 43 -21.19 -5.56 -0.01
N ARG A 44 -22.31 -5.57 -0.72
CA ARG A 44 -22.66 -4.45 -1.62
C ARG A 44 -22.64 -3.08 -0.92
N PRO A 45 -23.17 -2.91 0.31
CA PRO A 45 -23.07 -1.66 1.04
C PRO A 45 -21.63 -1.26 1.41
N GLU A 46 -20.76 -2.21 1.76
CA GLU A 46 -19.34 -1.92 2.03
C GLU A 46 -18.62 -1.43 0.77
N PHE A 47 -18.87 -2.09 -0.37
CA PHE A 47 -18.34 -1.68 -1.66
C PHE A 47 -18.82 -0.27 -2.05
N ASP A 48 -20.12 0.01 -1.95
CA ASP A 48 -20.68 1.31 -2.31
C ASP A 48 -20.10 2.44 -1.43
N LYS A 49 -19.91 2.20 -0.12
CA LYS A 49 -19.23 3.14 0.79
C LYS A 49 -17.78 3.38 0.42
N PHE A 50 -17.04 2.33 0.08
CA PHE A 50 -15.65 2.44 -0.37
C PHE A 50 -15.54 3.30 -1.63
N ILE A 51 -16.37 3.03 -2.64
CA ILE A 51 -16.42 3.83 -3.88
C ILE A 51 -16.82 5.28 -3.60
N ALA A 52 -17.83 5.50 -2.75
CA ALA A 52 -18.29 6.84 -2.38
C ALA A 52 -17.18 7.65 -1.66
N ALA A 53 -16.43 7.02 -0.76
CA ALA A 53 -15.32 7.66 -0.05
C ALA A 53 -14.21 8.10 -1.03
N ILE A 54 -13.84 7.25 -2.00
CA ILE A 54 -12.85 7.61 -3.04
C ILE A 54 -13.35 8.80 -3.87
N LYS A 55 -14.60 8.77 -4.34
CA LYS A 55 -15.19 9.86 -5.11
C LYS A 55 -15.23 11.18 -4.33
N LYS A 56 -15.53 11.11 -3.03
CA LYS A 56 -15.51 12.28 -2.15
C LYS A 56 -14.10 12.82 -1.96
N LEU A 57 -13.10 11.94 -1.80
CA LEU A 57 -11.68 12.34 -1.73
C LEU A 57 -11.17 13.00 -3.02
N LYS A 58 -11.75 12.64 -4.17
CA LYS A 58 -11.51 13.23 -5.50
C LYS A 58 -12.38 14.45 -5.81
N SER A 59 -13.28 14.85 -4.93
CA SER A 59 -14.17 15.98 -5.19
C SER A 59 -13.51 17.33 -4.91
N GLY A 60 -13.98 18.39 -5.57
CA GLY A 60 -13.48 19.76 -5.39
C GLY A 60 -12.47 20.20 -6.46
N PRO A 61 -11.82 21.36 -6.26
CA PRO A 61 -10.85 21.89 -7.21
C PRO A 61 -9.62 20.98 -7.31
N SER A 62 -9.15 20.74 -8.53
CA SER A 62 -7.92 20.00 -8.81
C SER A 62 -6.69 20.91 -8.62
N PRO A 63 -5.58 20.43 -8.02
CA PRO A 63 -5.37 19.08 -7.49
C PRO A 63 -6.14 18.82 -6.18
N THR A 64 -6.86 17.70 -6.16
CA THR A 64 -7.67 17.25 -5.02
C THR A 64 -6.79 16.50 -4.01
N PRO A 65 -7.30 16.22 -2.79
CA PRO A 65 -6.59 15.33 -1.86
C PRO A 65 -6.21 13.97 -2.45
N TYR A 66 -7.07 13.38 -3.30
CA TYR A 66 -6.75 12.15 -4.03
C TYR A 66 -5.54 12.36 -4.97
N ASP A 67 -5.52 13.44 -5.74
CA ASP A 67 -4.49 13.69 -6.76
C ASP A 67 -3.08 13.81 -6.16
N LYS A 68 -2.99 14.25 -4.89
CA LYS A 68 -1.73 14.35 -4.16
C LYS A 68 -1.06 13.00 -3.94
N PHE A 69 -1.80 11.89 -3.90
CA PHE A 69 -1.21 10.55 -3.82
C PHE A 69 -0.46 10.20 -5.11
N ALA A 70 -1.04 10.51 -6.28
CA ALA A 70 -0.38 10.31 -7.57
C ALA A 70 0.86 11.20 -7.71
N GLU A 71 0.77 12.47 -7.29
CA GLU A 71 1.91 13.38 -7.26
C GLU A 71 3.04 12.88 -6.35
N LEU A 72 2.69 12.41 -5.15
CA LEU A 72 3.65 11.96 -4.16
C LEU A 72 4.45 10.76 -4.67
N HIS A 73 3.77 9.78 -5.26
CA HIS A 73 4.42 8.60 -5.84
C HIS A 73 5.32 8.97 -7.02
N LEU A 74 4.87 9.85 -7.92
CA LEU A 74 5.69 10.39 -9.01
C LEU A 74 6.98 11.05 -8.50
N ARG A 75 6.86 11.85 -7.44
CA ARG A 75 7.96 12.64 -6.88
C ARG A 75 9.05 11.77 -6.27
N TYR A 76 8.66 10.70 -5.56
CA TYR A 76 9.59 9.83 -4.83
C TYR A 76 9.90 8.51 -5.54
N GLN A 77 9.53 8.37 -6.83
CA GLN A 77 9.60 7.11 -7.57
C GLN A 77 10.94 6.36 -7.47
N ILE A 78 12.06 7.09 -7.37
CA ILE A 78 13.42 6.52 -7.33
C ILE A 78 13.72 5.93 -5.95
N ASP A 79 13.24 6.56 -4.88
CA ASP A 79 13.54 6.18 -3.49
C ASP A 79 12.64 5.04 -2.99
N ILE A 80 11.49 4.84 -3.64
CA ILE A 80 10.41 3.95 -3.17
C ILE A 80 10.34 2.64 -3.95
N HIS A 81 11.21 2.45 -4.96
CA HIS A 81 11.33 1.23 -5.76
C HIS A 81 12.78 0.74 -5.82
N ASN A 82 12.97 -0.52 -6.17
CA ASN A 82 14.24 -1.21 -6.35
C ASN A 82 15.16 -1.12 -5.11
N GLY A 83 14.57 -1.03 -3.92
CA GLY A 83 15.32 -0.81 -2.69
C GLY A 83 14.51 -1.16 -1.46
N ALA A 84 15.20 -1.17 -0.31
CA ALA A 84 14.63 -1.64 0.95
C ALA A 84 13.35 -0.92 1.39
N MET A 85 13.11 0.30 0.87
CA MET A 85 11.93 1.10 1.16
C MET A 85 10.66 0.65 0.44
N PHE A 86 10.74 -0.22 -0.57
CA PHE A 86 9.60 -0.65 -1.37
C PHE A 86 8.38 -1.03 -0.53
N PHE A 87 8.51 -2.06 0.30
CA PHE A 87 7.40 -2.51 1.14
C PHE A 87 6.98 -1.51 2.23
N PRO A 88 7.87 -1.01 3.11
CA PRO A 88 7.45 -0.13 4.20
C PRO A 88 6.86 1.20 3.71
N TRP A 89 7.40 1.76 2.62
CA TRP A 89 6.86 2.98 2.04
C TRP A 89 5.47 2.74 1.47
N HIS A 90 5.28 1.69 0.66
CA HIS A 90 3.96 1.39 0.08
C HIS A 90 2.92 1.00 1.13
N ARG A 91 3.29 0.25 2.17
CA ARG A 91 2.41 -0.05 3.33
C ARG A 91 1.93 1.23 4.00
N LYS A 92 2.85 2.17 4.27
CA LYS A 92 2.49 3.46 4.86
C LYS A 92 1.63 4.28 3.89
N PHE A 93 1.98 4.32 2.60
CA PHE A 93 1.26 5.06 1.58
C PHE A 93 -0.22 4.64 1.49
N ILE A 94 -0.50 3.33 1.43
CA ILE A 94 -1.88 2.84 1.39
C ILE A 94 -2.59 2.97 2.75
N LEU A 95 -1.86 2.99 3.87
CA LEU A 95 -2.42 3.30 5.18
C LEU A 95 -2.86 4.77 5.29
N GLU A 96 -2.06 5.71 4.81
CA GLU A 96 -2.46 7.13 4.79
C GLU A 96 -3.65 7.34 3.83
N PHE A 97 -3.69 6.63 2.70
CA PHE A 97 -4.87 6.62 1.83
C PHE A 97 -6.12 6.12 2.55
N GLU A 98 -6.03 4.99 3.24
CA GLU A 98 -7.13 4.45 4.06
C GLU A 98 -7.60 5.47 5.11
N ARG A 99 -6.68 6.17 5.78
CA ARG A 99 -7.02 7.20 6.77
C ARG A 99 -7.76 8.39 6.15
N GLU A 100 -7.37 8.83 4.95
CA GLU A 100 -8.11 9.86 4.24
C GLU A 100 -9.53 9.39 3.85
N LEU A 101 -9.68 8.13 3.43
CA LEU A 101 -11.01 7.54 3.20
C LEU A 101 -11.85 7.48 4.48
N GLN A 102 -11.22 7.16 5.62
CA GLN A 102 -11.89 7.10 6.94
C GLN A 102 -12.35 8.47 7.44
N LYS A 103 -11.71 9.56 7.01
CA LYS A 103 -12.24 10.92 7.24
C LYS A 103 -13.53 11.17 6.47
N MET A 104 -13.74 10.46 5.36
CA MET A 104 -14.96 10.55 4.56
C MET A 104 -16.07 9.67 5.13
N ASP A 105 -15.72 8.43 5.52
CA ASP A 105 -16.57 7.47 6.23
C ASP A 105 -15.70 6.58 7.15
N PRO A 106 -15.81 6.70 8.49
CA PRO A 106 -14.98 5.95 9.45
C PRO A 106 -15.13 4.42 9.41
N SER A 107 -16.15 3.90 8.72
CA SER A 107 -16.37 2.46 8.54
C SER A 107 -15.60 1.86 7.37
N VAL A 108 -15.03 2.70 6.48
CA VAL A 108 -14.26 2.24 5.34
C VAL A 108 -12.90 1.70 5.78
N THR A 109 -12.56 0.51 5.30
CA THR A 109 -11.24 -0.09 5.39
C THR A 109 -10.80 -0.42 3.97
N LEU A 110 -9.53 -0.18 3.62
CA LEU A 110 -9.05 -0.40 2.26
C LEU A 110 -9.10 -1.90 1.93
N PRO A 111 -9.88 -2.34 0.92
CA PRO A 111 -9.82 -3.73 0.48
C PRO A 111 -8.58 -3.98 -0.38
N TYR A 112 -8.27 -5.25 -0.63
CA TYR A 112 -7.24 -5.66 -1.58
C TYR A 112 -7.85 -6.47 -2.73
N TRP A 113 -7.17 -6.48 -3.88
CA TRP A 113 -7.53 -7.35 -5.01
C TRP A 113 -6.55 -8.51 -5.09
N GLN A 114 -7.03 -9.72 -4.77
CA GLN A 114 -6.27 -10.96 -4.93
C GLN A 114 -6.25 -11.37 -6.41
N TRP A 115 -5.52 -10.61 -7.22
CA TRP A 115 -5.40 -10.80 -8.66
C TRP A 115 -4.79 -12.16 -9.04
N SER A 116 -4.06 -12.80 -8.13
CA SER A 116 -3.51 -14.15 -8.33
C SER A 116 -4.59 -15.22 -8.45
N ALA A 117 -5.79 -15.01 -7.89
CA ALA A 117 -6.91 -15.93 -8.05
C ALA A 117 -7.44 -15.98 -9.49
N ASP A 118 -7.22 -14.91 -10.26
CA ASP A 118 -7.68 -14.77 -11.65
C ASP A 118 -6.49 -14.93 -12.64
N ALA A 119 -5.41 -15.59 -12.20
CA ALA A 119 -4.11 -15.55 -12.86
C ALA A 119 -4.11 -15.99 -14.33
N ASP A 120 -4.86 -17.04 -14.68
CA ASP A 120 -4.88 -17.57 -16.04
C ASP A 120 -5.52 -16.59 -17.03
N TYR A 121 -6.59 -15.92 -16.61
CA TYR A 121 -7.37 -14.99 -17.43
C TYR A 121 -7.73 -13.70 -16.65
N PRO A 122 -6.76 -12.80 -16.36
CA PRO A 122 -7.03 -11.69 -15.45
C PRO A 122 -8.09 -10.70 -15.96
N HIS A 123 -8.21 -10.57 -17.28
CA HIS A 123 -9.23 -9.75 -17.94
C HIS A 123 -10.67 -10.23 -17.67
N ASN A 124 -10.86 -11.49 -17.26
CA ASN A 124 -12.17 -12.02 -16.86
C ASN A 124 -12.47 -11.80 -15.37
N SER A 125 -11.55 -11.21 -14.61
CA SER A 125 -11.77 -10.93 -13.19
C SER A 125 -13.05 -10.10 -12.99
N PRO A 126 -13.94 -10.50 -12.06
CA PRO A 126 -15.10 -9.68 -11.68
C PRO A 126 -14.71 -8.26 -11.27
N VAL A 127 -13.52 -8.07 -10.70
CA VAL A 127 -13.01 -6.77 -10.25
C VAL A 127 -12.86 -5.79 -11.42
N LEU A 128 -12.52 -6.30 -12.61
CA LEU A 128 -12.36 -5.49 -13.83
C LEU A 128 -13.67 -5.29 -14.61
N GLN A 129 -14.82 -5.70 -14.07
CA GLN A 129 -16.12 -5.51 -14.72
C GLN A 129 -16.68 -4.10 -14.47
N PRO A 130 -17.57 -3.60 -15.36
CA PRO A 130 -18.27 -2.33 -15.17
C PRO A 130 -19.07 -2.21 -13.87
N THR A 131 -19.45 -3.33 -13.25
CA THR A 131 -20.17 -3.35 -11.97
C THR A 131 -19.26 -3.21 -10.75
N MET A 132 -17.94 -3.40 -10.92
CA MET A 132 -16.93 -3.27 -9.87
C MET A 132 -16.02 -2.08 -10.15
N MET A 133 -14.76 -2.28 -10.53
CA MET A 133 -13.78 -1.18 -10.64
C MET A 133 -13.68 -0.62 -12.07
N GLY A 134 -14.48 -1.13 -13.01
CA GLY A 134 -14.30 -0.89 -14.44
C GLY A 134 -13.08 -1.60 -15.00
N GLY A 135 -12.96 -1.65 -16.31
CA GLY A 135 -11.97 -2.48 -16.99
C GLY A 135 -11.38 -1.83 -18.22
N ASN A 136 -11.40 -2.58 -19.32
CA ASN A 136 -10.78 -2.17 -20.58
C ASN A 136 -11.47 -0.93 -21.16
N ALA A 137 -10.66 0.01 -21.64
CA ALA A 137 -11.10 1.13 -22.47
C ALA A 137 -10.32 1.20 -23.79
N PHE A 138 -9.62 0.12 -24.17
CA PHE A 138 -8.85 -0.01 -25.41
C PHE A 138 -7.82 1.13 -25.61
N GLY A 139 -7.27 1.66 -24.51
CA GLY A 139 -6.33 2.78 -24.52
C GLY A 139 -6.98 4.16 -24.61
N GLY A 140 -8.30 4.24 -24.53
CA GLY A 140 -9.06 5.48 -24.38
C GLY A 140 -9.37 5.83 -22.93
N CYS A 141 -10.08 6.94 -22.76
CA CYS A 141 -10.60 7.33 -21.46
C CYS A 141 -11.49 6.23 -20.86
N LEU A 142 -11.29 5.91 -19.58
CA LEU A 142 -12.14 4.97 -18.86
C LEU A 142 -13.59 5.43 -18.93
N ASN A 143 -14.44 4.58 -19.52
CA ASN A 143 -15.83 4.90 -19.85
C ASN A 143 -16.84 3.95 -19.18
N ASN A 144 -16.36 3.07 -18.31
CA ASN A 144 -17.18 2.10 -17.58
C ASN A 144 -16.72 2.00 -16.12
N GLY A 145 -17.55 1.39 -15.28
CA GLY A 145 -17.29 1.36 -13.85
C GLY A 145 -17.65 2.67 -13.13
N PRO A 146 -17.51 2.69 -11.80
CA PRO A 146 -17.80 3.85 -10.99
C PRO A 146 -16.85 5.02 -11.25
N PHE A 147 -15.70 4.77 -11.88
CA PHE A 147 -14.68 5.77 -12.21
C PHE A 147 -14.71 6.17 -13.69
N ALA A 148 -15.79 5.88 -14.42
CA ALA A 148 -16.00 6.44 -15.75
C ALA A 148 -15.93 7.98 -15.71
N GLY A 149 -15.18 8.58 -16.65
CA GLY A 149 -14.96 10.03 -16.69
C GLY A 149 -14.00 10.58 -15.62
N TRP A 150 -13.22 9.72 -14.97
CA TRP A 150 -12.20 10.14 -14.01
C TRP A 150 -11.15 11.02 -14.68
N MET A 151 -10.82 12.15 -14.04
CA MET A 151 -9.83 13.12 -14.53
C MET A 151 -8.64 13.19 -13.57
N ARG A 152 -7.42 13.20 -14.11
CA ARG A 152 -6.17 13.26 -13.36
C ARG A 152 -5.33 14.47 -13.81
N PRO A 153 -4.71 15.22 -12.88
CA PRO A 153 -3.88 16.38 -13.22
C PRO A 153 -2.41 16.04 -13.51
N TYR A 154 -1.95 14.84 -13.14
CA TYR A 154 -0.56 14.41 -13.28
C TYR A 154 -0.42 13.16 -14.16
N PRO A 155 0.69 13.01 -14.91
CA PRO A 155 1.80 13.97 -15.06
C PRO A 155 1.41 15.19 -15.91
N ALA A 156 0.30 15.10 -16.63
CA ALA A 156 -0.39 16.21 -17.28
C ALA A 156 -1.91 16.11 -17.01
N PRO A 157 -2.71 17.15 -17.26
CA PRO A 157 -4.16 17.02 -17.19
C PRO A 157 -4.70 16.09 -18.27
N GLY A 158 -5.58 15.16 -17.90
CA GLY A 158 -6.25 14.25 -18.83
C GLY A 158 -7.26 13.34 -18.13
N CYS A 159 -7.97 12.54 -18.91
CA CYS A 159 -8.77 11.45 -18.35
C CYS A 159 -7.86 10.30 -17.86
N LEU A 160 -8.41 9.45 -16.99
CA LEU A 160 -7.84 8.15 -16.65
C LEU A 160 -7.94 7.23 -17.86
N VAL A 161 -6.84 6.59 -18.24
CA VAL A 161 -6.74 5.71 -19.39
C VAL A 161 -6.42 4.30 -18.94
N ARG A 162 -7.18 3.32 -19.46
CA ARG A 162 -6.93 1.88 -19.30
C ARG A 162 -6.96 1.19 -20.65
N GLY A 163 -6.19 0.14 -20.80
CA GLY A 163 -6.17 -0.63 -22.05
C GLY A 163 -5.26 -1.83 -21.95
N TYR A 164 -5.82 -3.01 -22.22
CA TYR A 164 -5.12 -4.30 -22.08
C TYR A 164 -4.16 -4.52 -23.25
N ASN A 165 -3.09 -3.72 -23.28
CA ASN A 165 -2.16 -3.60 -24.40
C ASN A 165 -2.88 -3.36 -25.75
N LEU A 166 -3.86 -2.45 -25.75
CA LEU A 166 -4.75 -2.15 -26.89
C LEU A 166 -5.62 -3.33 -27.39
N GLY A 167 -5.51 -4.50 -26.78
CA GLY A 167 -6.30 -5.69 -27.08
C GLY A 167 -7.46 -5.89 -26.11
N ALA A 168 -8.06 -7.08 -26.16
CA ALA A 168 -9.16 -7.49 -25.29
C ALA A 168 -8.72 -8.30 -24.05
N THR A 169 -7.45 -8.73 -24.02
CA THR A 169 -6.96 -9.72 -23.05
C THR A 169 -5.74 -9.22 -22.30
N ILE A 170 -5.68 -9.52 -21.01
CA ILE A 170 -4.49 -9.37 -20.17
C ILE A 170 -3.73 -10.70 -20.17
N GLY A 171 -2.40 -10.64 -20.33
CA GLY A 171 -1.52 -11.81 -20.15
C GLY A 171 -1.57 -12.34 -18.73
N SER A 172 -1.27 -13.63 -18.53
CA SER A 172 -1.46 -14.27 -17.23
C SER A 172 -0.65 -13.61 -16.11
N PHE A 173 -1.23 -13.54 -14.92
CA PHE A 173 -0.52 -13.14 -13.71
C PHE A 173 0.13 -14.33 -13.01
N PHE A 174 0.88 -14.06 -11.95
CA PHE A 174 1.42 -15.11 -11.10
C PHE A 174 0.31 -15.78 -10.29
N ALA A 175 0.14 -17.09 -10.47
CA ALA A 175 -0.78 -17.90 -9.68
C ALA A 175 -0.35 -17.97 -8.19
N PRO A 176 -1.27 -18.27 -7.26
CA PRO A 176 -0.96 -18.24 -5.82
C PRO A 176 0.17 -19.20 -5.44
N ARG A 177 0.28 -20.33 -6.13
CA ARG A 177 1.37 -21.30 -5.91
C ARG A 177 2.74 -20.71 -6.23
N LEU A 178 2.87 -19.91 -7.29
CA LEU A 178 4.14 -19.28 -7.65
C LEU A 178 4.52 -18.18 -6.64
N ILE A 179 3.54 -17.40 -6.18
CA ILE A 179 3.76 -16.41 -5.12
C ILE A 179 4.24 -17.10 -3.83
N SER A 180 3.61 -18.22 -3.45
CA SER A 180 4.02 -19.02 -2.30
C SER A 180 5.43 -19.61 -2.44
N LEU A 181 5.89 -19.90 -3.66
CA LEU A 181 7.27 -20.34 -3.89
C LEU A 181 8.27 -19.20 -3.67
N PHE A 182 7.94 -17.96 -4.07
CA PHE A 182 8.79 -16.81 -3.77
C PHE A 182 8.87 -16.52 -2.27
N THR A 183 7.73 -16.59 -1.57
CA THR A 183 7.70 -16.34 -0.12
C THR A 183 8.46 -17.41 0.66
N SER A 184 8.32 -18.69 0.29
CA SER A 184 8.95 -19.81 1.03
C SER A 184 10.44 -20.01 0.75
N ARG A 185 10.96 -19.52 -0.37
CA ARG A 185 12.37 -19.68 -0.74
C ARG A 185 13.24 -18.52 -0.31
N ALA A 186 12.66 -17.33 -0.16
CA ALA A 186 13.43 -16.16 0.20
C ALA A 186 14.03 -16.32 1.60
N THR A 187 15.35 -16.21 1.68
CA THR A 187 16.14 -16.35 2.91
C THR A 187 16.47 -15.02 3.57
N SER A 188 16.25 -13.92 2.85
CA SER A 188 16.47 -12.56 3.33
C SER A 188 15.37 -11.61 2.85
N TYR A 189 15.22 -10.48 3.54
CA TYR A 189 14.28 -9.43 3.14
C TYR A 189 14.56 -8.91 1.73
N ASP A 190 15.84 -8.73 1.36
CA ASP A 190 16.18 -8.21 0.03
C ASP A 190 15.88 -9.21 -1.09
N GLU A 191 16.13 -10.50 -0.86
CA GLU A 191 15.76 -11.57 -1.79
C GLU A 191 14.23 -11.65 -1.96
N PHE A 192 13.48 -11.57 -0.85
CA PHE A 192 12.03 -11.55 -0.86
C PHE A 192 11.49 -10.34 -1.64
N ARG A 193 11.98 -9.14 -1.29
CA ARG A 193 11.63 -7.89 -1.97
C ARG A 193 11.92 -7.96 -3.45
N ALA A 194 13.13 -8.33 -3.86
CA ALA A 194 13.49 -8.46 -5.26
C ALA A 194 12.56 -9.43 -6.00
N SER A 195 12.26 -10.58 -5.39
CA SER A 195 11.38 -11.60 -5.99
C SER A 195 9.96 -11.11 -6.20
N ILE A 196 9.39 -10.37 -5.23
CA ILE A 196 8.02 -9.86 -5.32
C ILE A 196 7.92 -8.61 -6.20
N GLU A 197 8.82 -7.64 -6.01
CA GLU A 197 8.82 -6.35 -6.70
C GLU A 197 9.09 -6.48 -8.20
N LEU A 198 10.00 -7.38 -8.59
CA LEU A 198 10.38 -7.60 -9.98
C LEU A 198 9.57 -8.73 -10.65
N GLY A 199 8.96 -9.63 -9.87
CA GLY A 199 8.19 -10.76 -10.38
C GLY A 199 6.69 -10.46 -10.47
N PRO A 200 5.89 -10.74 -9.43
CA PRO A 200 4.45 -10.57 -9.44
C PRO A 200 3.94 -9.11 -9.50
N HIS A 201 4.64 -8.16 -8.86
CA HIS A 201 4.17 -6.78 -8.74
C HIS A 201 3.90 -6.07 -10.09
N PRO A 202 4.76 -6.14 -11.11
CA PRO A 202 4.53 -5.47 -12.39
C PRO A 202 3.31 -5.99 -13.17
N GLY A 203 2.83 -7.21 -12.88
CA GLY A 203 1.76 -7.87 -13.64
C GLY A 203 0.50 -7.02 -13.75
N PRO A 204 -0.18 -6.66 -12.64
CA PRO A 204 -1.35 -5.79 -12.67
C PRO A 204 -1.11 -4.39 -13.23
N HIS A 205 0.06 -3.80 -12.99
CA HIS A 205 0.45 -2.51 -13.57
C HIS A 205 0.45 -2.55 -15.10
N VAL A 206 1.14 -3.53 -15.68
CA VAL A 206 1.24 -3.72 -17.13
C VAL A 206 -0.07 -4.23 -17.73
N GLY A 207 -0.77 -5.12 -17.03
CA GLY A 207 -2.01 -5.74 -17.48
C GLY A 207 -3.15 -4.73 -17.64
N ILE A 208 -3.36 -3.85 -16.65
CA ILE A 208 -4.36 -2.78 -16.76
C ILE A 208 -3.93 -1.73 -17.79
N GLY A 209 -2.62 -1.46 -17.86
CA GLY A 209 -2.00 -0.64 -18.90
C GLY A 209 -2.11 0.87 -18.67
N PHE A 210 -1.46 1.64 -19.55
CA PHE A 210 -1.56 3.10 -19.62
C PHE A 210 -1.23 3.79 -18.30
N ASP A 211 -2.19 4.46 -17.64
CA ASP A 211 -1.91 5.19 -16.40
C ASP A 211 -1.39 4.24 -15.31
N MET A 212 -1.81 2.96 -15.28
CA MET A 212 -1.30 1.96 -14.36
C MET A 212 0.15 1.52 -14.67
N THR A 213 0.71 1.82 -15.84
CA THR A 213 2.12 1.51 -16.16
C THR A 213 3.11 2.59 -15.74
N GLY A 214 2.62 3.83 -15.59
CA GLY A 214 3.46 4.97 -15.26
C GLY A 214 3.71 5.10 -13.76
N MET A 215 4.66 5.94 -13.38
CA MET A 215 4.88 6.30 -11.98
C MET A 215 3.77 7.18 -11.40
N ASN A 216 2.80 7.60 -12.22
CA ASN A 216 1.54 8.19 -11.80
C ASN A 216 0.43 7.15 -11.56
N ALA A 217 0.74 5.85 -11.51
CA ALA A 217 -0.23 4.78 -11.33
C ALA A 217 -1.27 5.00 -10.21
N PRO A 218 -0.96 5.66 -9.06
CA PRO A 218 -1.99 5.97 -8.07
C PRO A 218 -3.11 6.90 -8.54
N ALA A 219 -2.99 7.51 -9.73
CA ALA A 219 -4.08 8.22 -10.38
C ALA A 219 -5.27 7.28 -10.68
N ASP A 220 -5.00 6.00 -10.87
CA ASP A 220 -5.98 4.93 -11.00
C ASP A 220 -6.31 4.31 -9.63
N PRO A 221 -7.60 4.26 -9.21
CA PRO A 221 -8.00 3.62 -7.95
C PRO A 221 -7.61 2.15 -7.82
N MET A 222 -7.34 1.44 -8.92
CA MET A 222 -6.85 0.05 -8.90
C MET A 222 -5.49 -0.11 -8.23
N PHE A 223 -4.65 0.95 -8.25
CA PHE A 223 -3.35 0.96 -7.58
C PHE A 223 -3.45 0.54 -6.11
N PHE A 224 -4.42 1.11 -5.38
CA PHE A 224 -4.54 0.88 -3.94
C PHE A 224 -5.01 -0.54 -3.63
N LEU A 225 -5.83 -1.15 -4.49
CA LEU A 225 -6.23 -2.55 -4.36
C LEU A 225 -5.07 -3.50 -4.66
N HIS A 226 -4.28 -3.18 -5.70
CA HIS A 226 -3.09 -3.93 -6.07
C HIS A 226 -2.06 -3.92 -4.93
N HIS A 227 -1.69 -2.72 -4.45
CA HIS A 227 -0.75 -2.59 -3.35
C HIS A 227 -1.30 -3.09 -2.01
N GLY A 228 -2.62 -3.13 -1.81
CA GLY A 228 -3.23 -3.85 -0.70
C GLY A 228 -2.90 -5.35 -0.70
N TYR A 229 -2.83 -5.97 -1.89
CA TYR A 229 -2.47 -7.39 -1.99
C TYR A 229 -0.95 -7.60 -1.92
N ILE A 230 -0.15 -6.68 -2.47
CA ILE A 230 1.32 -6.68 -2.26
C ILE A 230 1.65 -6.59 -0.76
N ASP A 231 0.96 -5.71 -0.04
CA ASP A 231 1.10 -5.54 1.40
C ASP A 231 0.69 -6.81 2.17
N LYS A 232 -0.38 -7.48 1.74
CA LYS A 232 -0.79 -8.77 2.29
C LYS A 232 0.27 -9.85 2.06
N ILE A 233 0.84 -9.96 0.85
CA ILE A 233 1.90 -10.92 0.55
C ILE A 233 3.11 -10.68 1.46
N TRP A 234 3.46 -9.41 1.70
CA TRP A 234 4.52 -9.08 2.65
C TRP A 234 4.16 -9.45 4.09
N TYR A 235 2.94 -9.13 4.54
CA TYR A 235 2.46 -9.53 5.87
C TYR A 235 2.49 -11.05 6.08
N ASP A 236 2.09 -11.84 5.09
CA ASP A 236 2.10 -13.31 5.17
C ASP A 236 3.53 -13.91 5.23
N TRP A 237 4.55 -13.16 4.80
CA TRP A 237 5.96 -13.58 4.86
C TRP A 237 6.63 -13.28 6.22
N GLN A 238 6.16 -12.27 6.94
CA GLN A 238 6.72 -11.83 8.23
C GLN A 238 6.41 -12.82 9.36
#